data_AF-A0A662DLH2-F1
#
_entry.id   AF-A0A662DLH2-F1
#
_cell.length_a   1.000
_cell.length_b   1.000
_cell.length_c   1.000
_cell.angle_alpha   90.00
_cell.angle_beta   90.00
_cell.angle_gamma   90.00
#
_symmetry.space_group_name_H-M   'P 1'
#
loop_
_entity.id
_entity.type
_entity.pdbx_description
1 polymer ?
#
loop_
_entity_poly.entity_id
_entity_poly.type
_entity_poly.pdbx_seq_one_letter_code
_entity_poly.pdbx_strand_id
1 'polypeptide(L)'
;MEPKKVGEMPSSAHPEIKEITRDKIKKHLSKLSREGLKDEVDLSTEAKKISEYVEIIKRMPDIRKDKIREVEKKLASREYDSKQVLEETLRKIIEEIL
;
A
#
# COMPACT_ATOMS: atom_id res chain seq x y z
N MET A 1 67.94 40.67 43.85
CA MET A 1 66.69 39.94 43.64
C MET A 1 65.54 40.88 44.00
N GLU A 2 64.79 41.33 43.01
CA GLU A 2 63.62 42.19 43.23
C GLU A 2 62.34 41.35 43.09
N PRO A 3 61.32 41.53 43.95
CA PRO A 3 60.09 40.77 43.85
C PRO A 3 59.23 41.31 42.71
N LYS A 4 58.96 40.47 41.71
CA LYS A 4 58.06 40.78 40.59
C LYS A 4 56.63 40.95 41.11
N LYS A 5 56.01 42.10 40.81
CA LYS A 5 54.57 42.36 40.96
C LYS A 5 53.76 41.25 40.31
N VAL A 6 52.87 40.62 41.10
CA VAL A 6 51.88 39.66 40.61
C VAL A 6 50.87 40.43 39.77
N GLY A 7 50.89 40.19 38.46
CA GLY A 7 49.93 40.76 37.52
C GLY A 7 48.52 40.23 37.76
N GLU A 8 47.55 41.14 37.66
CA GLU A 8 46.12 40.86 37.71
C GLU A 8 45.75 39.76 36.69
N MET A 9 45.11 38.69 37.16
CA MET A 9 44.52 37.67 36.28
C MET A 9 43.16 38.17 35.78
N PRO A 10 42.89 38.14 34.46
CA PRO A 10 41.56 38.46 33.94
C PRO A 10 40.58 37.38 34.37
N SER A 11 39.49 37.81 35.03
CA SER A 11 38.43 36.93 35.52
C SER A 11 37.71 36.23 34.36
N SER A 12 37.86 34.90 34.32
CA SER A 12 36.90 33.89 33.85
C SER A 12 35.87 34.31 32.79
N ALA A 13 36.21 34.12 31.51
CA ALA A 13 35.21 33.98 30.45
C ALA A 13 34.79 32.51 30.34
N HIS A 14 33.89 32.07 31.23
CA HIS A 14 33.16 30.83 30.99
C HIS A 14 31.99 31.15 30.05
N PRO A 15 31.87 30.52 28.88
CA PRO A 15 30.69 30.70 28.04
C PRO A 15 29.48 30.15 28.82
N GLU A 16 28.45 30.97 28.98
CA GLU A 16 27.20 30.64 29.64
C GLU A 16 26.69 29.28 29.14
N ILE A 17 26.74 28.27 30.01
CA ILE A 17 26.11 26.98 29.76
C ILE A 17 24.60 27.24 29.79
N LYS A 18 24.01 27.44 28.62
CA LYS A 18 22.56 27.58 28.47
C LYS A 18 21.92 26.30 29.03
N GLU A 19 21.14 26.46 30.10
CA GLU A 19 20.40 25.38 30.74
C GLU A 19 19.56 24.64 29.70
N ILE A 20 20.01 23.43 29.32
CA ILE A 20 19.22 22.52 28.51
C ILE A 20 18.22 21.87 29.46
N THR A 21 17.11 22.56 29.71
CA THR A 21 15.97 22.04 30.47
C THR A 21 15.53 20.68 29.91
N ARG A 22 15.35 19.68 30.78
CA ARG A 22 14.92 18.32 30.41
C ARG A 22 13.68 18.31 29.51
N ASP A 23 12.81 19.31 29.64
CA ASP A 23 11.61 19.48 28.81
C ASP A 23 11.92 19.77 27.34
N LYS A 24 13.00 20.50 27.04
CA LYS A 24 13.45 20.75 25.65
C LYS A 24 13.94 19.46 24.99
N ILE A 25 14.72 18.66 25.73
CA ILE A 25 15.20 17.35 25.27
C ILE A 25 14.02 16.40 25.06
N LYS A 26 13.07 16.35 26.00
CA LYS A 26 11.87 15.52 25.92
C LYS A 26 10.99 15.90 24.72
N LYS A 27 10.85 17.21 24.45
CA LYS A 27 10.11 17.70 23.28
C LYS A 27 10.80 17.36 21.96
N HIS A 28 12.13 17.42 21.90
CA HIS A 28 12.90 16.98 20.72
C HIS A 28 12.83 15.45 20.50
N LEU A 29 12.98 14.65 21.56
CA LEU A 29 12.83 13.19 21.51
C LEU A 29 11.42 12.77 21.08
N SER A 30 10.38 13.47 21.57
CA SER A 30 9.00 13.22 21.16
C SER A 30 8.70 13.60 19.71
N LYS A 31 9.47 14.53 19.13
CA LYS A 31 9.36 14.88 17.70
C LYS A 31 10.05 13.82 16.82
N LEU A 32 11.24 13.38 17.21
CA LEU A 32 11.97 12.29 16.54
C LEU A 32 11.22 10.95 16.58
N SER A 33 10.50 10.67 17.67
CA SER A 33 9.64 9.47 17.79
C SER A 33 8.38 9.51 16.93
N ARG A 34 7.97 10.68 16.40
CA ARG A 34 6.73 10.87 15.64
C ARG A 34 6.94 11.05 14.14
N GLU A 35 8.17 11.32 13.69
CA GLU A 35 8.53 11.25 12.28
C GLU A 35 8.66 9.79 11.89
N GLY A 36 7.54 9.27 11.39
CA GLY A 36 7.26 7.86 11.14
C GLY A 36 8.38 7.11 10.43
N LEU A 37 8.88 6.09 11.12
CA LEU A 37 9.28 4.85 10.49
C LEU A 37 8.02 4.25 9.86
N LYS A 38 7.71 4.69 8.64
CA LYS A 38 6.79 3.94 7.79
C LYS A 38 7.59 2.77 7.28
N ASP A 39 7.19 1.57 7.66
CA ASP A 39 7.76 0.36 7.08
C ASP A 39 7.43 0.36 5.59
N GLU A 40 8.44 0.60 4.78
CA GLU A 40 8.34 0.53 3.32
C GLU A 40 8.53 -0.93 2.92
N VAL A 41 7.45 -1.55 2.46
CA VAL A 41 7.49 -2.92 1.94
C VAL A 41 7.75 -2.84 0.44
N ASP A 42 8.99 -3.06 0.04
CA ASP A 42 9.32 -3.14 -1.38
C ASP A 42 8.93 -4.53 -1.92
N LEU A 43 7.82 -4.56 -2.65
CA LEU A 43 7.32 -5.79 -3.27
C LEU A 43 8.26 -6.20 -4.42
N SER A 44 8.50 -7.51 -4.55
CA SER A 44 9.17 -8.05 -5.73
C SER A 44 8.41 -7.66 -7.01
N THR A 45 9.12 -7.59 -8.13
CA THR A 45 8.53 -7.26 -9.44
C THR A 45 7.38 -8.19 -9.82
N GLU A 46 7.44 -9.45 -9.38
CA GLU A 46 6.38 -10.44 -9.56
C GLU A 46 5.15 -10.13 -8.68
N ALA A 47 5.37 -9.78 -7.41
CA ALA A 47 4.28 -9.43 -6.50
C ALA A 47 3.54 -8.15 -6.93
N LYS A 48 4.26 -7.16 -7.50
CA LYS A 48 3.66 -5.95 -8.09
C LYS A 48 2.70 -6.31 -9.23
N LYS A 49 3.13 -7.19 -10.15
CA LYS A 49 2.28 -7.67 -11.26
C LYS A 49 1.05 -8.42 -10.77
N ILE A 50 1.21 -9.31 -9.79
CA ILE A 50 0.08 -10.06 -9.21
C ILE A 50 -0.93 -9.10 -8.56
N SER A 51 -0.45 -8.10 -7.82
CA SER A 51 -1.31 -7.08 -7.21
C SER A 51 -2.11 -6.30 -8.26
N GLU A 52 -1.48 -5.91 -9.37
CA GLU A 52 -2.15 -5.25 -10.49
C GLU A 52 -3.25 -6.13 -11.09
N TYR A 53 -2.99 -7.43 -11.32
CA TYR A 53 -4.00 -8.35 -11.83
C TYR A 53 -5.18 -8.52 -10.86
N VAL A 54 -4.90 -8.62 -9.56
CA VAL A 54 -5.94 -8.68 -8.53
C VAL A 54 -6.78 -7.41 -8.52
N GLU A 55 -6.17 -6.24 -8.67
CA GLU A 55 -6.90 -4.98 -8.78
C GLU A 55 -7.78 -4.92 -10.04
N ILE A 56 -7.27 -5.39 -11.19
CA ILE A 56 -8.04 -5.47 -12.43
C ILE A 56 -9.28 -6.35 -12.21
N ILE A 57 -9.13 -7.53 -11.62
CA ILE A 57 -10.24 -8.45 -11.32
C ILE A 57 -11.24 -7.81 -10.35
N LYS A 58 -10.76 -7.10 -9.32
CA LYS A 58 -11.64 -6.40 -8.37
C LYS A 58 -12.42 -5.24 -9.00
N ARG A 59 -11.84 -4.58 -10.01
CA ARG A 59 -12.45 -3.46 -10.74
C ARG A 59 -13.34 -3.93 -11.90
N MET A 60 -13.26 -5.20 -12.30
CA MET A 60 -14.13 -5.72 -13.34
C MET A 60 -15.59 -5.59 -12.91
N PRO A 61 -16.46 -5.03 -13.77
CA PRO A 61 -17.88 -5.00 -13.49
C PRO A 61 -18.38 -6.42 -13.24
N ASP A 62 -19.26 -6.61 -12.25
CA ASP A 62 -19.91 -7.89 -11.98
C ASP A 62 -20.94 -8.18 -13.09
N ILE A 63 -20.43 -8.42 -14.30
CA ILE A 63 -21.15 -8.77 -15.52
C ILE A 63 -21.96 -10.05 -15.36
N ARG A 64 -21.76 -10.79 -14.25
CA ARG A 64 -22.54 -11.98 -13.92
C ARG A 64 -24.01 -11.64 -13.81
N LYS A 65 -24.40 -10.54 -13.16
CA LYS A 65 -25.85 -10.23 -12.99
C LYS A 65 -26.53 -9.92 -14.32
N ASP A 66 -25.90 -9.11 -15.15
CA ASP A 66 -26.44 -8.77 -16.47
C ASP A 66 -26.48 -9.99 -17.39
N LYS A 67 -25.43 -10.83 -17.34
CA LYS A 67 -25.38 -12.07 -18.13
C LYS A 67 -26.39 -13.10 -17.65
N ILE A 68 -26.57 -13.26 -16.34
CA ILE A 68 -27.62 -14.11 -15.75
C ILE A 68 -28.98 -13.64 -16.24
N ARG A 69 -29.26 -12.34 -16.17
CA ARG A 69 -30.54 -11.77 -16.62
C ARG A 69 -30.77 -11.97 -18.12
N GLU A 70 -29.73 -11.90 -18.94
CA GLU A 70 -29.81 -12.23 -20.38
C GLU A 70 -30.19 -13.71 -20.58
N VAL A 71 -29.51 -14.61 -19.88
CA VAL A 71 -29.74 -16.05 -19.98
C VAL A 71 -31.15 -16.42 -19.48
N GLU A 72 -31.60 -15.85 -18.37
CA GLU A 72 -32.96 -16.04 -17.84
C GLU A 72 -34.03 -15.66 -18.87
N LYS A 73 -33.84 -14.54 -19.59
CA LYS A 73 -34.75 -14.13 -20.66
C LYS A 73 -34.77 -15.12 -21.81
N LYS A 74 -33.59 -15.59 -22.25
CA LYS A 74 -33.44 -16.58 -23.33
C LYS A 74 -34.04 -17.94 -22.95
N LEU A 75 -33.97 -18.30 -21.66
CA LEU A 75 -34.61 -19.49 -21.12
C LEU A 75 -36.13 -19.37 -21.17
N ALA A 76 -36.67 -18.22 -20.71
CA ALA A 76 -38.10 -17.95 -20.73
C ALA A 76 -38.68 -17.87 -22.15
N SER A 77 -37.91 -17.40 -23.13
CA SER A 77 -38.31 -17.35 -24.54
C SER A 77 -38.18 -18.69 -25.28
N ARG A 78 -37.73 -19.77 -24.61
CA ARG A 78 -37.45 -21.08 -25.23
C ARG A 78 -36.45 -21.02 -26.39
N GLU A 79 -35.57 -20.02 -26.40
CA GLU A 79 -34.58 -19.84 -27.47
C GLU A 79 -33.59 -21.02 -27.53
N TYR A 80 -33.32 -21.62 -26.38
CA TYR A 80 -32.47 -22.82 -26.25
C TYR A 80 -33.12 -24.11 -26.76
N ASP A 81 -34.44 -24.12 -26.98
CA ASP A 81 -35.15 -25.28 -27.55
C ASP A 81 -35.01 -25.34 -29.09
N SER A 82 -34.41 -24.32 -29.69
CA SER A 82 -34.18 -24.28 -31.13
C SER A 82 -33.23 -25.41 -31.57
N LYS A 83 -33.57 -26.03 -32.70
CA LYS A 83 -32.80 -27.15 -33.26
C LYS A 83 -31.32 -26.80 -33.46
N GLN A 84 -31.05 -25.57 -33.89
CA GLN A 84 -29.70 -25.05 -34.09
C GLN A 84 -28.88 -25.03 -32.78
N VAL A 85 -29.48 -24.59 -31.68
CA VAL A 85 -28.80 -24.56 -30.37
C VAL A 85 -28.53 -25.97 -29.86
N LEU A 86 -29.48 -26.90 -30.05
CA LEU A 86 -29.27 -28.31 -29.71
C LEU A 86 -28.11 -28.94 -30.51
N GLU A 87 -28.05 -28.71 -31.82
CA GLU A 87 -27.00 -29.26 -32.68
C GLU A 87 -25.62 -28.73 -32.30
N GLU A 88 -25.49 -27.42 -32.05
CA GLU A 88 -24.25 -26.81 -31.57
C GLU A 88 -23.84 -27.33 -30.19
N THR A 89 -24.82 -27.56 -29.29
CA THR A 89 -24.57 -28.12 -27.96
C THR A 89 -24.05 -29.56 -28.06
N LEU A 90 -24.68 -30.39 -28.89
CA LEU A 90 -24.24 -31.77 -29.14
C LEU A 90 -22.84 -31.81 -29.75
N ARG A 91 -22.56 -30.95 -30.72
CA ARG A 91 -21.24 -30.85 -31.33
C ARG A 91 -20.15 -30.53 -30.30
N LYS A 92 -20.38 -29.55 -29.44
CA LYS A 92 -19.45 -29.20 -28.35
C LYS A 92 -19.20 -30.35 -27.39
N ILE A 93 -20.27 -31.05 -26.98
CA ILE A 93 -20.14 -32.21 -26.09
C ILE A 93 -19.27 -33.30 -26.73
N ILE A 94 -19.45 -33.54 -28.03
CA ILE A 94 -18.64 -34.50 -28.78
C ILE A 94 -17.17 -34.05 -28.84
N GLU A 95 -16.91 -32.77 -29.13
CA GLU A 95 -15.56 -32.19 -29.14
C GLU A 95 -14.85 -32.21 -27.78
N GLU A 96 -15.60 -32.26 -26.68
CA GLU A 96 -15.04 -32.26 -25.32
C GLU A 96 -14.81 -33.70 -24.78
N ILE A 97 -15.51 -34.69 -25.33
CA ILE A 97 -15.41 -36.10 -24.94
C ILE A 97 -14.35 -36.86 -25.77
N LEU A 98 -14.15 -36.50 -27.04
CA LEU A 98 -13.20 -37.14 -27.96
C LEU A 98 -11.87 -36.39 -28.02
#